data_AF-A0AAN6SPA7-F1
#
_entry.id   AF-A0AAN6SPA7-F1
#
_cell.length_a   1.000
_cell.length_b   1.000
_cell.length_c   1.000
_cell.angle_alpha   90.00
_cell.angle_beta   90.00
_cell.angle_gamma   90.00
#
_symmetry.space_group_name_H-M   'P 1'
#
loop_
_entity.id
_entity.type
_entity.pdbx_description
1 polymer ?
#
loop_
_entity_poly.entity_id
_entity_poly.type
_entity_poly.pdbx_seq_one_letter_code
_entity_poly.pdbx_strand_id
1 'polypeptide(L)'
;MDSNQESDAPPQELVPGHDEILEELRLELTAWCEARPAAASLDIAAAYDELRCLDIEQQSWLLRVVPEPAVMDEYYDAPPRAAPSPGIVLWRAKNDVIKSVFQHWEQLLRSRALELSRDRLRSLKITDLPLEILRIIFDQFQDHTVANSGMWCRDASLNLAEMISKSPAIAAGVRGIHISLAYRPKQHANSLFRYMHTRLAALQKHERYFNYEIAPHRYRGPEEEEEEDERTKAMRQALDNCRRLRDEWREYLRAVFRGGTPNEPLSKYQEILQRGHAEFRRLHQEQWQLLQNGTFSNTLASIVARMPNARSFIFVDEFDPDAGYDEDICLSSTEMLSRFMPTPLSWQEAEDGRGEADGAELQCVFDLHLPRGKWFRGNTAAKDHKSDIDEFLGAVLARCGRHLRVLELNLFGFTISSGRGSRHDDQFYDAEGILTNLQELPKLRSLRLNHVDLQEKTLHGLCSGIGRHLTWLSTYNVRLRSGLWADTIAVLRQKIAATGARRGRPGARHVSFINLQGGEFDAVPSIASTPSDAGDSAITNCQRDRPLLEDLGRYVMGNLEHNPLRDSQKPWQMSLDVCTCAYGARYPCIKHL
;
A
#
# COMPACT_ATOMS: atom_id res chain seq x y z
N MET A 1 -2.25 18.01 40.19
CA MET A 1 -1.46 19.21 40.50
C MET A 1 -0.06 18.95 39.99
N ASP A 2 0.10 19.10 38.68
CA ASP A 2 1.40 19.24 38.03
C ASP A 2 1.19 20.34 36.99
N SER A 3 2.11 21.30 37.02
CA SER A 3 2.01 22.62 36.40
C SER A 3 2.13 22.55 34.87
N ASN A 4 1.05 22.95 34.18
CA ASN A 4 1.13 23.47 32.81
C ASN A 4 1.95 24.76 32.84
N GLN A 5 3.19 24.70 32.36
CA GLN A 5 3.90 25.90 31.89
C GLN A 5 3.43 26.15 30.46
N GLU A 6 2.49 27.10 30.31
CA GLU A 6 2.17 27.73 29.04
C GLU A 6 3.45 28.37 28.48
N SER A 7 3.84 27.93 27.28
CA SER A 7 4.90 28.54 26.50
C SER A 7 4.29 29.72 25.76
N ASP A 8 4.41 30.92 26.31
CA ASP A 8 4.10 32.20 25.66
C ASP A 8 5.10 32.48 24.52
N ALA A 9 5.04 31.72 23.44
CA ALA A 9 5.70 32.09 22.19
C ALA A 9 4.76 33.06 21.44
N PRO A 10 5.19 34.31 21.14
CA PRO A 10 4.36 35.25 20.41
C PRO A 10 4.03 34.72 19.00
N PRO A 11 2.85 35.06 18.45
CA PRO A 11 2.49 34.70 17.08
C PRO A 11 3.62 35.09 16.14
N GLN A 12 3.98 34.20 15.22
CA GLN A 12 4.92 34.52 14.16
C GLN A 12 4.21 35.48 13.20
N GLU A 13 4.21 36.77 13.55
CA GLU A 13 3.80 37.83 12.66
C GLU A 13 4.53 37.61 11.32
N LEU A 14 3.75 37.56 10.24
CA LEU A 14 4.29 37.62 8.89
C LEU A 14 5.28 38.77 8.85
N VAL A 15 6.49 38.48 8.36
CA VAL A 15 7.54 39.49 8.30
C VAL A 15 6.95 40.71 7.58
N PRO A 16 6.99 41.91 8.20
CA PRO A 16 6.42 43.12 7.62
C PRO A 16 6.85 43.26 6.15
N GLY A 17 5.87 43.36 5.25
CA GLY A 17 6.07 43.41 3.80
C GLY A 17 5.67 42.14 3.03
N HIS A 18 5.45 40.99 3.71
CA HIS A 18 4.90 39.80 3.04
C HIS A 18 3.50 40.03 2.48
N ASP A 19 2.63 40.75 3.22
CA ASP A 19 1.27 41.05 2.77
C ASP A 19 1.25 41.88 1.49
N GLU A 20 2.16 42.85 1.36
CA GLU A 20 2.30 43.67 0.16
C GLU A 20 2.68 42.81 -1.06
N ILE A 21 3.59 41.84 -0.87
CA ILE A 21 4.01 40.91 -1.93
C ILE A 21 2.85 39.98 -2.34
N LEU A 22 2.07 39.49 -1.38
CA LEU A 22 0.94 38.60 -1.64
C LEU A 22 -0.20 39.32 -2.35
N GLU A 23 -0.48 40.57 -1.97
CA GLU A 23 -1.47 41.42 -2.63
C GLU A 23 -1.03 41.85 -4.04
N GLU A 24 0.25 42.17 -4.25
CA GLU A 24 0.79 42.44 -5.59
C GLU A 24 0.63 41.24 -6.52
N LEU A 25 0.98 40.03 -6.04
CA LEU A 25 0.79 38.78 -6.79
C LEU A 25 -0.69 38.52 -7.08
N ARG A 26 -1.59 38.76 -6.11
CA ARG A 26 -3.03 38.60 -6.30
C ARG A 26 -3.56 39.56 -7.37
N LEU A 27 -3.13 40.82 -7.35
CA LEU A 27 -3.53 41.82 -8.34
C LEU A 27 -3.03 41.45 -9.74
N GLU A 28 -1.78 40.99 -9.86
CA GLU A 28 -1.20 40.57 -11.14
C GLU A 28 -1.95 39.37 -11.74
N LEU A 29 -2.20 38.34 -10.93
CA LEU A 29 -2.96 37.16 -11.35
C LEU A 29 -4.41 37.50 -11.72
N THR A 30 -5.06 38.36 -10.93
CA THR A 30 -6.43 38.80 -11.21
C THR A 30 -6.49 39.58 -12.51
N ALA A 31 -5.57 40.52 -12.73
CA ALA A 31 -5.46 41.28 -13.97
C ALA A 31 -5.20 40.36 -15.19
N TRP A 32 -4.35 39.33 -15.03
CA TRP A 32 -4.12 38.33 -16.07
C TRP A 32 -5.41 37.58 -16.43
N CYS A 33 -6.18 37.15 -15.43
CA CYS A 33 -7.45 36.46 -15.66
C CYS A 33 -8.53 37.38 -16.25
N GLU A 34 -8.63 38.64 -15.79
CA GLU A 34 -9.60 39.61 -16.30
C GLU A 34 -9.32 40.06 -17.74
N ALA A 35 -8.06 39.97 -18.19
CA ALA A 35 -7.70 40.20 -19.59
C ALA A 35 -8.16 39.07 -20.52
N ARG A 36 -8.60 37.93 -19.98
CA ARG A 36 -9.14 36.81 -20.77
C ARG A 36 -10.59 37.10 -21.20
N PRO A 37 -11.07 36.48 -22.29
CA PRO A 37 -12.46 36.62 -22.68
C PRO A 37 -13.40 36.14 -21.55
N ALA A 38 -14.47 36.89 -21.31
CA ALA A 38 -15.45 36.53 -20.28
C ALA A 38 -16.03 35.13 -20.57
N ALA A 39 -16.04 34.24 -19.58
CA ALA A 39 -16.48 32.85 -19.74
C ALA A 39 -17.85 32.74 -20.41
N ALA A 40 -18.80 33.61 -20.07
CA ALA A 40 -20.14 33.65 -20.66
C ALA A 40 -20.17 33.86 -22.19
N SER A 41 -19.14 34.49 -22.76
CA SER A 41 -19.04 34.79 -24.20
C SER A 41 -18.41 33.67 -25.02
N LEU A 42 -17.79 32.68 -24.37
CA LEU A 42 -17.09 31.60 -25.04
C LEU A 42 -18.06 30.58 -25.62
N ASP A 43 -17.67 30.00 -26.76
CA ASP A 43 -18.24 28.74 -27.24
C ASP A 43 -17.51 27.54 -26.59
N ILE A 44 -17.95 26.31 -26.91
CA ILE A 44 -17.41 25.11 -26.26
C ILE A 44 -15.93 24.89 -26.59
N ALA A 45 -15.48 25.17 -27.82
CA ALA A 45 -14.09 24.95 -28.21
C ALA A 45 -13.19 25.98 -27.52
N ALA A 46 -13.60 27.25 -27.57
CA ALA A 46 -12.89 28.33 -26.90
C ALA A 46 -12.85 28.14 -25.38
N ALA A 47 -13.91 27.63 -24.74
CA ALA A 47 -13.90 27.33 -23.30
C ALA A 47 -12.86 26.26 -22.92
N TYR A 48 -12.68 25.21 -23.73
CA TYR A 48 -11.65 24.19 -23.49
C TYR A 48 -10.24 24.69 -23.78
N ASP A 49 -10.05 25.49 -24.82
CA ASP A 49 -8.76 26.12 -25.10
C ASP A 49 -8.35 27.07 -23.98
N GLU A 50 -9.29 27.84 -23.43
CA GLU A 50 -9.07 28.71 -22.27
C GLU A 50 -8.72 27.90 -21.01
N LEU A 51 -9.41 26.79 -20.72
CA LEU A 51 -9.05 25.89 -19.62
C LEU A 51 -7.62 25.37 -19.76
N ARG A 52 -7.22 24.99 -20.97
CA ARG A 52 -5.86 24.51 -21.23
C ARG A 52 -4.81 25.62 -21.07
N CYS A 53 -5.11 26.83 -21.53
CA CYS A 53 -4.23 27.98 -21.30
C CYS A 53 -4.06 28.28 -19.82
N LEU A 54 -5.15 28.19 -19.05
CA LEU A 54 -5.17 28.40 -17.61
C LEU A 54 -4.28 27.38 -16.89
N ASP A 55 -4.40 26.08 -17.21
CA ASP A 55 -3.54 25.03 -16.65
C ASP A 55 -2.04 25.29 -16.91
N ILE A 56 -1.69 25.67 -18.15
CA ILE A 56 -0.30 25.97 -18.53
C ILE A 56 0.25 27.15 -17.73
N GLU A 57 -0.55 28.21 -17.59
CA GLU A 57 -0.13 29.43 -16.90
C GLU A 57 -0.06 29.23 -15.39
N GLN A 58 -1.00 28.51 -14.78
CA GLN A 58 -0.92 28.14 -13.37
C GLN A 58 0.40 27.42 -13.06
N GLN A 59 0.80 26.46 -13.91
CA GLN A 59 2.10 25.78 -13.77
C GLN A 59 3.27 26.75 -13.96
N SER A 60 3.20 27.66 -14.94
CA SER A 60 4.23 28.69 -15.12
C SER A 60 4.36 29.59 -13.88
N TRP A 61 3.26 29.97 -13.24
CA TRP A 61 3.27 30.80 -12.03
C TRP A 61 3.86 30.06 -10.84
N LEU A 62 3.46 28.81 -10.62
CA LEU A 62 4.04 27.96 -9.57
C LEU A 62 5.55 27.80 -9.73
N LEU A 63 6.03 27.68 -10.98
CA LEU A 63 7.45 27.59 -11.28
C LEU A 63 8.23 28.90 -11.03
N ARG A 64 7.60 30.07 -11.16
CA ARG A 64 8.22 31.37 -10.84
C ARG A 64 8.37 31.60 -9.34
N VAL A 65 7.52 30.96 -8.55
CA VAL A 65 7.48 31.11 -7.10
C VAL A 65 8.40 30.11 -6.39
N VAL A 66 9.00 29.14 -7.10
CA VAL A 66 9.90 28.12 -6.52
C VAL A 66 10.94 28.77 -5.59
N PRO A 67 11.12 28.26 -4.36
CA PRO A 67 12.06 28.86 -3.42
C PRO A 67 13.48 28.81 -3.98
N GLU A 68 14.32 29.77 -3.58
CA GLU A 68 15.75 29.64 -3.82
C GLU A 68 16.25 28.30 -3.25
N PRO A 69 17.19 27.60 -3.91
CA PRO A 69 17.67 26.28 -3.47
C PRO A 69 18.07 26.21 -1.99
N ALA A 70 18.60 27.31 -1.45
CA ALA A 70 18.96 27.43 -0.03
C ALA A 70 17.77 27.25 0.93
N VAL A 71 16.57 27.66 0.54
CA VAL A 71 15.34 27.52 1.33
C VAL A 71 14.82 26.09 1.29
N MET A 72 15.05 25.37 0.18
CA MET A 72 14.68 23.95 0.04
C MET A 72 15.61 23.05 0.85
N ASP A 73 16.91 23.34 0.88
CA ASP A 73 17.88 22.61 1.71
C ASP A 73 17.53 22.75 3.21
N GLU A 74 17.11 23.94 3.65
CA GLU A 74 16.63 24.17 5.01
C GLU A 74 15.36 23.37 5.34
N TYR A 75 14.44 23.21 4.37
CA TYR A 75 13.21 22.44 4.56
C TYR A 75 13.46 20.94 4.78
N TYR A 76 14.43 20.35 4.09
CA TYR A 76 14.72 18.92 4.22
C TYR A 76 15.64 18.57 5.40
N ASP A 77 16.48 19.51 5.83
CA ASP A 77 17.44 19.30 6.92
C ASP A 77 16.92 19.78 8.30
N ALA A 78 15.82 20.54 8.35
CA ALA A 78 15.25 21.01 9.60
C ALA A 78 14.69 19.84 10.44
N PRO A 79 15.02 19.75 11.74
CA PRO A 79 14.38 18.78 12.62
C PRO A 79 12.86 19.03 12.64
N PRO A 80 12.02 17.99 12.78
CA PRO A 80 10.55 18.10 12.68
C PRO A 80 9.86 19.01 13.72
N ARG A 81 10.61 19.77 14.53
CA ARG A 81 10.14 20.73 15.53
C ARG A 81 10.66 22.16 15.32
N ALA A 82 11.46 22.43 14.30
CA ALA A 82 11.87 23.81 14.00
C ALA A 82 10.71 24.55 13.31
N ALA A 83 10.46 25.80 13.72
CA ALA A 83 9.51 26.64 13.01
C ALA A 83 9.98 26.84 11.56
N PRO A 84 9.07 26.83 10.57
CA PRO A 84 9.43 27.02 9.16
C PRO A 84 10.12 28.38 8.97
N SER A 85 11.15 28.44 8.14
CA SER A 85 11.80 29.71 7.85
C SER A 85 10.84 30.66 7.13
N PRO A 86 10.98 32.00 7.29
CA PRO A 86 10.08 32.97 6.67
C PRO A 86 9.93 32.79 5.15
N GLY A 87 10.97 32.30 4.47
CA GLY A 87 10.94 31.99 3.04
C GLY A 87 9.96 30.85 2.70
N ILE A 88 9.90 29.80 3.52
CA ILE A 88 8.98 28.67 3.34
C ILE A 88 7.54 29.13 3.58
N VAL A 89 7.32 29.97 4.61
CA VAL A 89 5.99 30.53 4.92
C VAL A 89 5.49 31.39 3.75
N LEU A 90 6.32 32.30 3.24
CA LEU A 90 5.97 33.14 2.08
C LEU A 90 5.72 32.30 0.82
N TRP A 91 6.53 31.26 0.59
CA TRP A 91 6.34 30.37 -0.55
C TRP A 91 4.98 29.65 -0.52
N ARG A 92 4.59 29.11 0.63
CA ARG A 92 3.28 28.46 0.82
C ARG A 92 2.16 29.46 0.55
N ALA A 93 2.23 30.64 1.17
CA ALA A 93 1.24 31.69 0.97
C ALA A 93 1.09 32.12 -0.49
N LYS A 94 2.20 32.27 -1.24
CA LYS A 94 2.16 32.56 -2.68
C LYS A 94 1.49 31.45 -3.49
N ASN A 95 1.77 30.18 -3.18
CA ASN A 95 1.12 29.04 -3.85
C ASN A 95 -0.39 29.02 -3.60
N ASP A 96 -0.83 29.37 -2.40
CA ASP A 96 -2.24 29.39 -2.04
C ASP A 96 -2.97 30.55 -2.74
N VAL A 97 -2.32 31.72 -2.86
CA VAL A 97 -2.81 32.82 -3.71
C VAL A 97 -2.94 32.39 -5.17
N ILE A 98 -1.91 31.74 -5.74
CA ILE A 98 -1.96 31.23 -7.12
C ILE A 98 -3.14 30.26 -7.29
N LYS A 99 -3.23 29.23 -6.44
CA LYS A 99 -4.29 28.22 -6.53
C LYS A 99 -5.68 28.82 -6.41
N SER A 100 -5.90 29.70 -5.43
CA SER A 100 -7.22 30.29 -5.19
C SER A 100 -7.72 31.15 -6.36
N VAL A 101 -6.85 32.01 -6.93
CA VAL A 101 -7.23 32.85 -8.07
C VAL A 101 -7.54 32.00 -9.31
N PHE A 102 -6.69 31.03 -9.63
CA PHE A 102 -6.90 30.15 -10.79
C PHE A 102 -8.11 29.23 -10.62
N GLN A 103 -8.33 28.66 -9.43
CA GLN A 103 -9.44 27.75 -9.15
C GLN A 103 -10.81 28.41 -9.37
N HIS A 104 -10.96 29.69 -9.02
CA HIS A 104 -12.19 30.43 -9.28
C HIS A 104 -12.49 30.51 -10.79
N TRP A 105 -11.50 30.83 -11.60
CA TRP A 105 -11.63 30.93 -13.05
C TRP A 105 -11.84 29.58 -13.73
N GLU A 106 -11.16 28.53 -13.27
CA GLU A 106 -11.42 27.15 -13.71
C GLU A 106 -12.88 26.76 -13.47
N GLN A 107 -13.44 27.08 -12.30
CA GLN A 107 -14.83 26.77 -11.99
C GLN A 107 -15.80 27.47 -12.94
N LEU A 108 -15.56 28.75 -13.27
CA LEU A 108 -16.38 29.49 -14.24
C LEU A 108 -16.30 28.87 -15.64
N LEU A 109 -15.10 28.58 -16.13
CA LEU A 109 -14.88 28.00 -17.46
C LEU A 109 -15.42 26.57 -17.56
N ARG A 110 -15.21 25.72 -16.53
CA ARG A 110 -15.77 24.35 -16.47
C ARG A 110 -17.30 24.39 -16.42
N SER A 111 -17.89 25.29 -15.64
CA SER A 111 -19.34 25.45 -15.58
C SER A 111 -19.90 25.83 -16.94
N ARG A 112 -19.26 26.78 -17.64
CA ARG A 112 -19.65 27.16 -18.99
C ARG A 112 -19.52 26.01 -19.99
N ALA A 113 -18.39 25.30 -19.97
CA ALA A 113 -18.17 24.16 -20.86
C ALA A 113 -19.22 23.06 -20.62
N LEU A 114 -19.60 22.82 -19.36
CA LEU A 114 -20.68 21.90 -18.99
C LEU A 114 -22.04 22.38 -19.51
N GLU A 115 -22.39 23.66 -19.34
CA GLU A 115 -23.64 24.22 -19.87
C GLU A 115 -23.73 24.07 -21.39
N LEU A 116 -22.68 24.45 -22.12
CA LEU A 116 -22.64 24.39 -23.58
C LEU A 116 -22.62 22.95 -24.11
N SER A 117 -22.17 22.01 -23.30
CA SER A 117 -22.12 20.59 -23.66
C SER A 117 -23.41 19.85 -23.32
N ARG A 118 -24.25 20.33 -22.37
CA ARG A 118 -25.49 19.63 -21.95
C ARG A 118 -26.40 19.20 -23.10
N ASP A 119 -26.60 20.05 -24.10
CA ASP A 119 -27.48 19.73 -25.24
C ASP A 119 -26.80 18.87 -26.31
N ARG A 120 -25.48 18.72 -26.25
CA ARG A 120 -24.65 17.93 -27.19
C ARG A 120 -24.15 16.62 -26.59
N LEU A 121 -24.23 16.48 -25.27
CA LEU A 121 -23.83 15.28 -24.55
C LEU A 121 -24.95 14.24 -24.66
N ARG A 122 -24.92 13.44 -25.73
CA ARG A 122 -25.50 12.10 -25.63
C ARG A 122 -24.74 11.35 -24.54
N SER A 123 -25.41 10.53 -23.75
CA SER A 123 -24.73 9.58 -22.87
C SER A 123 -23.81 8.71 -23.72
N LEU A 124 -22.50 8.98 -23.67
CA LEU A 124 -21.51 8.19 -24.38
C LEU A 124 -21.29 6.92 -23.58
N LYS A 125 -21.67 5.79 -24.15
CA LYS A 125 -21.20 4.49 -23.67
C LYS A 125 -19.70 4.42 -23.93
N ILE A 126 -18.97 3.61 -23.18
CA ILE A 126 -17.54 3.39 -23.42
C ILE A 126 -17.26 2.92 -24.87
N THR A 127 -18.25 2.30 -25.52
CA THR A 127 -18.22 1.87 -26.93
C THR A 127 -18.39 3.00 -27.94
N ASP A 128 -18.87 4.16 -27.50
CA ASP A 128 -19.10 5.34 -28.34
C ASP A 128 -17.86 6.24 -28.43
N LEU A 129 -16.87 6.00 -27.58
CA LEU A 129 -15.63 6.75 -27.57
C LEU A 129 -14.71 6.25 -28.70
N PRO A 130 -14.16 7.15 -29.54
CA PRO A 130 -13.12 6.80 -30.49
C PRO A 130 -11.97 6.08 -29.78
N LEU A 131 -11.37 5.09 -30.44
CA LEU A 131 -10.34 4.24 -29.87
C LEU A 131 -9.15 5.07 -29.35
N GLU A 132 -8.87 6.20 -29.97
CA GLU A 132 -7.84 7.17 -29.60
C GLU A 132 -8.14 7.86 -28.26
N ILE A 133 -9.42 8.20 -28.01
CA ILE A 133 -9.87 8.80 -26.75
C ILE A 133 -9.87 7.75 -25.64
N LEU A 134 -10.34 6.53 -25.92
CA LEU A 134 -10.18 5.41 -24.99
C LEU A 134 -8.70 5.17 -24.68
N ARG A 135 -7.82 5.26 -25.68
CA ARG A 135 -6.39 5.10 -25.48
C ARG A 135 -5.81 6.22 -24.63
N ILE A 136 -6.21 7.47 -24.81
CA ILE A 136 -5.79 8.60 -23.96
C ILE A 136 -6.31 8.43 -22.53
N ILE A 137 -7.57 8.03 -22.37
CA ILE A 137 -8.17 7.75 -21.06
C ILE A 137 -7.40 6.60 -20.38
N PHE A 138 -7.17 5.49 -21.09
CA PHE A 138 -6.39 4.36 -20.58
C PHE A 138 -4.89 4.65 -20.44
N ASP A 139 -4.31 5.57 -21.22
CA ASP A 139 -2.93 6.06 -21.10
C ASP A 139 -2.80 7.02 -19.90
N GLN A 140 -3.84 7.80 -19.55
CA GLN A 140 -3.90 8.54 -18.28
C GLN A 140 -4.03 7.60 -17.08
N PHE A 141 -4.62 6.41 -17.27
CA PHE A 141 -4.57 5.32 -16.30
C PHE A 141 -3.25 4.51 -16.33
N GLN A 142 -2.26 4.87 -17.15
CA GLN A 142 -0.91 4.26 -17.15
C GLN A 142 0.06 4.88 -16.13
N ASP A 143 -0.36 5.89 -15.36
CA ASP A 143 0.35 6.19 -14.13
C ASP A 143 0.41 4.90 -13.29
N HIS A 144 1.59 4.56 -12.79
CA HIS A 144 1.86 3.24 -12.21
C HIS A 144 0.99 2.94 -10.98
N THR A 145 0.31 3.96 -10.46
CA THR A 145 -0.67 3.94 -9.38
C THR A 145 -2.07 3.48 -9.84
N VAL A 146 -2.49 3.69 -11.09
CA VAL A 146 -3.86 3.37 -11.56
C VAL A 146 -3.95 2.19 -12.55
N ALA A 147 -2.81 1.71 -13.08
CA ALA A 147 -2.74 0.44 -13.82
C ALA A 147 -3.11 -0.80 -12.96
N ASN A 148 -3.34 -0.59 -11.66
CA ASN A 148 -3.91 -1.52 -10.70
C ASN A 148 -5.43 -1.66 -10.87
N SER A 149 -5.88 -2.18 -12.01
CA SER A 149 -7.19 -2.84 -12.05
C SER A 149 -7.08 -4.12 -11.20
N GLY A 150 -7.24 -3.98 -9.89
CA GLY A 150 -7.33 -5.09 -8.96
C GLY A 150 -8.45 -6.01 -9.42
N MET A 151 -8.08 -7.19 -9.92
CA MET A 151 -9.03 -8.26 -10.17
C MET A 151 -9.28 -8.95 -8.84
N TRP A 152 -10.45 -8.66 -8.30
CA TRP A 152 -10.93 -9.21 -7.04
C TRP A 152 -11.41 -10.65 -7.24
N CYS A 153 -11.25 -11.53 -6.25
CA CYS A 153 -11.98 -12.80 -6.17
C CYS A 153 -13.48 -12.57 -5.89
N ARG A 154 -14.17 -11.87 -6.80
CA ARG A 154 -15.62 -11.68 -6.82
C ARG A 154 -16.13 -11.95 -8.23
N ASP A 155 -17.35 -12.46 -8.35
CA ASP A 155 -17.99 -12.70 -9.64
C ASP A 155 -18.05 -11.44 -10.50
N ALA A 156 -18.44 -10.29 -9.94
CA ALA A 156 -18.52 -9.03 -10.69
C ALA A 156 -17.18 -8.62 -11.33
N SER A 157 -16.09 -8.78 -10.59
CA SER A 157 -14.74 -8.38 -11.02
C SER A 157 -14.16 -9.35 -12.03
N LEU A 158 -14.37 -10.66 -11.81
CA LEU A 158 -14.00 -11.70 -12.77
C LEU A 158 -14.82 -11.58 -14.06
N ASN A 159 -16.12 -11.28 -13.97
CA ASN A 159 -16.99 -11.05 -15.11
C ASN A 159 -16.58 -9.80 -15.90
N LEU A 160 -16.18 -8.72 -15.22
CA LEU A 160 -15.63 -7.54 -15.86
C LEU A 160 -14.33 -7.87 -16.59
N ALA A 161 -13.39 -8.55 -15.94
CA ALA A 161 -12.15 -9.01 -16.57
C ALA A 161 -12.42 -9.95 -17.76
N GLU A 162 -13.42 -10.81 -17.65
CA GLU A 162 -13.87 -11.67 -18.73
C GLU A 162 -14.43 -10.86 -19.91
N MET A 163 -15.29 -9.88 -19.64
CA MET A 163 -15.83 -8.97 -20.64
C MET A 163 -14.72 -8.19 -21.36
N ILE A 164 -13.75 -7.65 -20.60
CA ILE A 164 -12.58 -6.96 -21.14
C ILE A 164 -11.77 -7.93 -22.03
N SER A 165 -11.53 -9.16 -21.56
CA SER A 165 -10.77 -10.17 -22.31
C SER A 165 -11.43 -10.59 -23.63
N LYS A 166 -12.76 -10.46 -23.73
CA LYS A 166 -13.52 -10.77 -24.94
C LYS A 166 -13.44 -9.66 -26.00
N SER A 167 -12.98 -8.47 -25.65
CA SER A 167 -12.76 -7.37 -26.60
C SER A 167 -11.29 -7.36 -27.06
N PRO A 168 -10.98 -7.78 -28.31
CA PRO A 168 -9.59 -7.93 -28.74
C PRO A 168 -8.77 -6.63 -28.65
N ALA A 169 -9.40 -5.48 -28.93
CA ALA A 169 -8.74 -4.17 -28.85
C ALA A 169 -8.37 -3.80 -27.41
N ILE A 170 -9.30 -3.98 -26.47
CA ILE A 170 -9.06 -3.68 -25.05
C ILE A 170 -8.09 -4.70 -24.45
N ALA A 171 -8.31 -5.98 -24.70
CA ALA A 171 -7.44 -7.07 -24.25
C ALA A 171 -5.99 -6.92 -24.77
N ALA A 172 -5.82 -6.45 -26.01
CA ALA A 172 -4.50 -6.10 -26.54
C ALA A 172 -3.89 -4.86 -25.87
N GLY A 173 -4.69 -3.99 -25.26
CA GLY A 173 -4.27 -2.85 -24.44
C GLY A 173 -3.82 -3.23 -23.02
N VAL A 174 -4.36 -4.30 -22.44
CA VAL A 174 -4.00 -4.75 -21.08
C VAL A 174 -2.50 -5.09 -20.99
N ARG A 175 -1.84 -4.60 -19.93
CA ARG A 175 -0.39 -4.78 -19.68
C ARG A 175 -0.10 -5.53 -18.39
N GLY A 176 -0.94 -5.35 -17.39
CA GLY A 176 -0.81 -6.00 -16.09
C GLY A 176 -2.15 -6.49 -15.58
N ILE A 177 -2.09 -7.51 -14.74
CA ILE A 177 -3.22 -8.04 -14.00
C ILE A 177 -2.80 -8.08 -12.54
N HIS A 178 -3.52 -7.34 -11.72
CA HIS A 178 -3.35 -7.33 -10.28
C HIS A 178 -4.39 -8.28 -9.68
N ILE A 179 -4.00 -9.19 -8.80
CA ILE A 179 -4.87 -10.21 -8.23
C ILE A 179 -4.80 -10.06 -6.72
N SER A 180 -5.89 -9.55 -6.13
CA SER A 180 -6.01 -9.50 -4.68
C SER A 180 -6.50 -10.85 -4.16
N LEU A 181 -5.69 -11.43 -3.28
CA LEU A 181 -5.93 -12.69 -2.61
C LEU A 181 -6.56 -12.50 -1.23
N ALA A 182 -6.97 -11.27 -0.90
CA ALA A 182 -7.73 -10.98 0.30
C ALA A 182 -9.02 -11.83 0.34
N TYR A 183 -9.36 -12.34 1.52
CA TYR A 183 -10.39 -13.35 1.65
C TYR A 183 -11.42 -13.03 2.73
N ARG A 184 -12.60 -13.63 2.61
CA ARG A 184 -13.65 -13.53 3.64
C ARG A 184 -13.67 -14.85 4.41
N PRO A 185 -13.19 -14.91 5.65
CA PRO A 185 -13.12 -16.17 6.38
C PRO A 185 -14.51 -16.64 6.80
N LYS A 186 -14.76 -17.95 6.68
CA LYS A 186 -16.03 -18.58 7.07
C LYS A 186 -16.43 -18.28 8.52
N GLN A 187 -15.45 -18.24 9.42
CA GLN A 187 -15.68 -17.97 10.85
C GLN A 187 -16.27 -16.56 11.07
N HIS A 188 -15.82 -15.57 10.30
CA HIS A 188 -16.33 -14.20 10.37
C HIS A 188 -17.69 -14.10 9.67
N ALA A 189 -17.85 -14.75 8.51
CA ALA A 189 -19.14 -14.81 7.82
C ALA A 189 -20.25 -15.43 8.67
N ASN A 190 -19.92 -16.45 9.47
CA ASN A 190 -20.86 -17.18 10.33
C ASN A 190 -21.03 -16.59 11.74
N SER A 191 -20.14 -15.69 12.17
CA SER A 191 -20.17 -15.09 13.51
C SER A 191 -20.15 -13.57 13.43
N LEU A 192 -21.30 -12.95 13.72
CA LEU A 192 -21.39 -11.48 13.80
C LEU A 192 -20.41 -10.93 14.84
N PHE A 193 -20.22 -11.64 15.94
CA PHE A 193 -19.26 -11.27 16.98
C PHE A 193 -17.83 -11.17 16.44
N ARG A 194 -17.33 -12.24 15.81
CA ARG A 194 -15.96 -12.25 15.25
C ARG A 194 -15.80 -11.19 14.17
N TYR A 195 -16.77 -11.10 13.27
CA TYR A 195 -16.78 -10.07 12.22
C TYR A 195 -16.71 -8.66 12.81
N MET A 196 -17.56 -8.35 13.79
CA MET A 196 -17.58 -7.04 14.42
C MET A 196 -16.27 -6.76 15.17
N HIS A 197 -15.74 -7.73 15.92
CA HIS A 197 -14.46 -7.58 16.62
C HIS A 197 -13.33 -7.22 15.65
N THR A 198 -13.21 -7.95 14.54
CA THR A 198 -12.19 -7.67 13.52
C THR A 198 -12.40 -6.29 12.88
N ARG A 199 -13.65 -5.89 12.62
CA ARG A 199 -13.95 -4.54 12.11
C ARG A 199 -13.62 -3.45 13.13
N LEU A 200 -13.86 -3.67 14.41
CA LEU A 200 -13.46 -2.72 15.46
C LEU A 200 -11.93 -2.61 15.55
N ALA A 201 -11.19 -3.70 15.40
CA ALA A 201 -9.73 -3.67 15.37
C ALA A 201 -9.20 -2.86 14.17
N ALA A 202 -9.78 -3.05 12.98
CA ALA A 202 -9.46 -2.22 11.81
C ALA A 202 -9.77 -0.73 12.06
N LEU A 203 -10.93 -0.42 12.63
CA LEU A 203 -11.30 0.96 12.99
C LEU A 203 -10.38 1.57 14.06
N GLN A 204 -9.86 0.78 15.00
CA GLN A 204 -8.89 1.23 15.98
C GLN A 204 -7.54 1.59 15.34
N LYS A 205 -7.13 0.86 14.29
CA LYS A 205 -5.93 1.20 13.52
C LYS A 205 -6.10 2.58 12.88
N HIS A 206 -7.24 2.85 12.23
CA HIS A 206 -7.54 4.16 11.67
C HIS A 206 -7.66 5.25 12.74
N GLU A 207 -8.27 4.96 13.90
CA GLU A 207 -8.28 5.93 15.02
C GLU A 207 -6.86 6.32 15.45
N ARG A 208 -5.92 5.37 15.55
CA ARG A 208 -4.53 5.67 15.89
C ARG A 208 -3.88 6.55 14.81
N TYR A 209 -4.14 6.24 13.55
CA TYR A 209 -3.66 7.04 12.42
C TYR A 209 -4.20 8.47 12.49
N PHE A 210 -5.52 8.68 12.60
CA PHE A 210 -6.11 10.01 12.72
C PHE A 210 -5.61 10.76 13.96
N ASN A 211 -5.44 10.09 15.11
CA ASN A 211 -4.88 10.74 16.28
C ASN A 211 -3.44 11.20 16.04
N TYR A 212 -2.64 10.41 15.32
CA TYR A 212 -1.27 10.77 14.96
C TYR A 212 -1.24 11.97 14.01
N GLU A 213 -2.05 11.96 12.96
CA GLU A 213 -2.13 13.04 11.96
C GLU A 213 -2.72 14.33 12.56
N ILE A 214 -3.72 14.24 13.45
CA ILE A 214 -4.33 15.40 14.10
C ILE A 214 -3.47 15.92 15.27
N ALA A 215 -2.59 15.10 15.86
CA ALA A 215 -1.83 15.50 17.06
C ALA A 215 -1.04 16.81 16.90
N PRO A 216 -0.32 17.08 15.78
CA PRO A 216 0.32 18.36 15.54
C PRO A 216 -0.65 19.55 15.63
N HIS A 217 -1.89 19.38 15.15
CA HIS A 217 -2.92 20.42 15.15
C HIS A 217 -3.55 20.63 16.55
N ARG A 218 -3.38 19.71 17.50
CA ARG A 218 -3.87 19.89 18.88
C ARG A 218 -3.03 20.86 19.71
N TYR A 219 -1.80 21.12 19.27
CA TYR A 219 -0.88 22.03 19.94
C TYR A 219 -0.84 23.42 19.28
N ARG A 220 -1.71 23.67 18.29
CA ARG A 220 -1.95 25.02 17.76
C ARG A 220 -2.64 25.87 18.80
N GLY A 221 -2.15 27.10 18.99
CA GLY A 221 -2.83 28.09 19.81
C GLY A 221 -4.18 28.50 19.20
N PRO A 222 -5.09 29.09 19.99
CA PRO A 222 -6.42 29.51 19.55
C PRO A 222 -6.41 30.50 18.37
N GLU A 223 -5.30 31.20 18.13
CA GLU A 223 -5.13 32.10 16.98
C GLU A 223 -4.90 31.36 15.65
N GLU A 224 -4.44 30.10 15.68
CA GLU A 224 -4.25 29.26 14.48
C GLU A 224 -5.42 28.26 14.26
N GLU A 225 -6.46 28.30 15.10
CA GLU A 225 -7.68 27.49 14.96
C GLU A 225 -8.61 28.01 13.85
N GLU A 226 -8.48 29.27 13.42
CA GLU A 226 -9.36 29.86 12.41
C GLU A 226 -9.14 29.30 10.99
N GLU A 227 -7.99 28.67 10.72
CA GLU A 227 -7.67 27.97 9.45
C GLU A 227 -7.41 26.47 9.67
N GLU A 228 -8.30 25.79 10.40
CA GLU A 228 -8.30 24.34 10.34
C GLU A 228 -8.66 23.89 8.92
N ASP A 229 -7.73 23.20 8.25
CA ASP A 229 -7.96 22.71 6.90
C ASP A 229 -9.13 21.70 6.87
N GLU A 230 -9.82 21.66 5.73
CA GLU A 230 -10.99 20.78 5.56
C GLU A 230 -10.67 19.30 5.78
N ARG A 231 -9.41 18.90 5.58
CA ARG A 231 -8.95 17.53 5.81
C ARG A 231 -8.92 17.21 7.31
N THR A 232 -8.39 18.11 8.13
CA THR A 232 -8.31 17.96 9.59
C THR A 232 -9.70 17.94 10.20
N LYS A 233 -10.62 18.79 9.72
CA LYS A 233 -12.05 18.72 10.09
C LYS A 233 -12.66 17.36 9.74
N ALA A 234 -12.41 16.86 8.53
CA ALA A 234 -12.89 15.55 8.09
C ALA A 234 -12.32 14.40 8.95
N MET A 235 -11.03 14.46 9.29
CA MET A 235 -10.38 13.48 10.18
C MET A 235 -10.95 13.53 11.61
N ARG A 236 -11.21 14.72 12.18
CA ARG A 236 -11.87 14.84 13.49
C ARG A 236 -13.27 14.25 13.47
N GLN A 237 -14.05 14.56 12.42
CA GLN A 237 -15.37 13.99 12.23
C GLN A 237 -15.31 12.46 12.08
N ALA A 238 -14.34 11.93 11.33
CA ALA A 238 -14.08 10.50 11.19
C ALA A 238 -13.74 9.84 12.54
N LEU A 239 -12.91 10.49 13.35
CA LEU A 239 -12.54 10.04 14.69
C LEU A 239 -13.76 9.97 15.63
N ASP A 240 -14.62 10.98 15.61
CA ASP A 240 -15.85 11.01 16.40
C ASP A 240 -16.85 9.95 15.94
N ASN A 241 -16.98 9.74 14.62
CA ASN A 241 -17.77 8.65 14.05
C ASN A 241 -17.24 7.28 14.49
N CYS A 242 -15.92 7.07 14.52
CA CYS A 242 -15.30 5.83 14.97
C CYS A 242 -15.60 5.52 16.44
N ARG A 243 -15.59 6.55 17.30
CA ARG A 243 -15.93 6.41 18.72
C ARG A 243 -17.40 6.05 18.89
N ARG A 244 -18.31 6.79 18.26
CA ARG A 244 -19.76 6.53 18.30
C ARG A 244 -20.09 5.12 17.81
N LEU A 245 -19.56 4.74 16.67
CA LEU A 245 -19.75 3.42 16.07
C LEU A 245 -19.32 2.31 17.04
N ARG A 246 -18.14 2.45 17.67
CA ARG A 246 -17.62 1.46 18.61
C ARG A 246 -18.54 1.29 19.81
N ASP A 247 -19.03 2.39 20.36
CA ASP A 247 -19.91 2.35 21.53
C ASP A 247 -21.26 1.71 21.16
N GLU A 248 -21.87 2.13 20.06
CA GLU A 248 -23.15 1.59 19.60
C GLU A 248 -23.08 0.11 19.21
N TRP A 249 -21.98 -0.33 18.59
CA TRP A 249 -21.78 -1.74 18.24
C TRP A 249 -21.52 -2.62 19.47
N ARG A 250 -20.78 -2.11 20.46
CA ARG A 250 -20.59 -2.80 21.75
C ARG A 250 -21.91 -2.93 22.50
N GLU A 251 -22.73 -1.88 22.53
CA GLU A 251 -24.06 -1.94 23.14
C GLU A 251 -24.98 -2.93 22.44
N TYR A 252 -24.98 -2.91 21.10
CA TYR A 252 -25.74 -3.85 20.29
C TYR A 252 -25.38 -5.31 20.61
N LEU A 253 -24.09 -5.63 20.68
CA LEU A 253 -23.67 -6.98 21.07
C LEU A 253 -24.08 -7.33 22.49
N ARG A 254 -23.91 -6.42 23.46
CA ARG A 254 -24.35 -6.67 24.85
C ARG A 254 -25.84 -6.99 24.91
N ALA A 255 -26.67 -6.31 24.12
CA ALA A 255 -28.10 -6.60 24.03
C ALA A 255 -28.35 -8.00 23.46
N VAL A 256 -27.74 -8.33 22.30
CA VAL A 256 -27.87 -9.64 21.64
C VAL A 256 -27.40 -10.79 22.55
N PHE A 257 -26.28 -10.62 23.26
CA PHE A 257 -25.75 -11.66 24.15
C PHE A 257 -26.58 -11.90 25.40
N ARG A 258 -27.28 -10.88 25.91
CA ARG A 258 -28.21 -11.02 27.04
C ARG A 258 -29.52 -11.72 26.66
N GLY A 259 -29.64 -12.19 25.41
CA GLY A 259 -30.90 -12.72 24.87
C GLY A 259 -31.98 -11.66 24.71
N GLY A 260 -31.62 -10.38 24.84
CA GLY A 260 -32.51 -9.27 24.60
C GLY A 260 -32.67 -9.03 23.10
N THR A 261 -33.84 -8.57 22.70
CA THR A 261 -34.01 -7.94 21.39
C THR A 261 -33.33 -6.57 21.45
N PRO A 262 -32.45 -6.21 20.49
CA PRO A 262 -31.95 -4.84 20.40
C PRO A 262 -33.13 -3.86 20.38
N ASN A 263 -32.98 -2.69 21.00
CA ASN A 263 -34.04 -1.68 21.02
C ASN A 263 -34.37 -1.28 19.59
N GLU A 264 -35.60 -1.51 19.15
CA GLU A 264 -36.10 -0.98 17.88
C GLU A 264 -36.63 0.45 18.09
N PRO A 265 -36.34 1.38 17.16
CA PRO A 265 -35.58 1.21 15.93
C PRO A 265 -34.06 1.13 16.17
N LEU A 266 -33.37 0.32 15.36
CA LEU A 266 -31.90 0.26 15.37
C LEU A 266 -31.31 1.63 15.04
N SER A 267 -30.17 1.93 15.65
CA SER A 267 -29.41 3.10 15.23
C SER A 267 -28.86 2.89 13.81
N LYS A 268 -28.53 4.00 13.14
CA LYS A 268 -27.93 3.98 11.81
C LYS A 268 -26.65 3.14 11.76
N TYR A 269 -25.79 3.19 12.79
CA TYR A 269 -24.56 2.40 12.81
C TYR A 269 -24.81 0.91 13.08
N GLN A 270 -25.84 0.57 13.85
CA GLN A 270 -26.26 -0.83 14.05
C GLN A 270 -26.82 -1.43 12.77
N GLU A 271 -27.61 -0.68 12.00
CA GLU A 271 -28.08 -1.11 10.68
C GLU A 271 -26.91 -1.36 9.72
N ILE A 272 -25.90 -0.48 9.72
CA ILE A 272 -24.70 -0.62 8.89
C ILE A 272 -23.94 -1.91 9.27
N LEU A 273 -23.82 -2.21 10.55
CA LEU A 273 -23.19 -3.46 11.01
C LEU A 273 -23.93 -4.69 10.51
N GLN A 274 -25.26 -4.72 10.65
CA GLN A 274 -26.07 -5.86 10.22
C GLN A 274 -26.04 -6.06 8.71
N ARG A 275 -26.28 -4.99 7.93
CA ARG A 275 -26.25 -5.05 6.46
C ARG A 275 -24.85 -5.40 5.97
N GLY A 276 -23.83 -4.82 6.58
CA GLY A 276 -22.42 -5.11 6.31
C GLY A 276 -22.07 -6.58 6.53
N HIS A 277 -22.50 -7.17 7.65
CA HIS A 277 -22.27 -8.59 7.93
C HIS A 277 -23.04 -9.51 6.98
N ALA A 278 -24.30 -9.19 6.69
CA ALA A 278 -25.11 -9.94 5.75
C ALA A 278 -24.47 -9.97 4.35
N GLU A 279 -24.00 -8.81 3.87
CA GLU A 279 -23.31 -8.70 2.59
C GLU A 279 -21.95 -9.39 2.62
N PHE A 280 -21.19 -9.28 3.72
CA PHE A 280 -19.94 -10.01 3.89
C PHE A 280 -20.16 -11.53 3.81
N ARG A 281 -21.23 -12.04 4.44
CA ARG A 281 -21.60 -13.47 4.39
C ARG A 281 -21.99 -13.91 2.98
N ARG A 282 -22.77 -13.09 2.27
CA ARG A 282 -23.14 -13.34 0.87
C ARG A 282 -21.90 -13.43 -0.02
N LEU A 283 -21.00 -12.46 0.09
CA LEU A 283 -19.73 -12.42 -0.67
C LEU A 283 -18.77 -13.54 -0.27
N HIS A 284 -18.75 -13.98 0.99
CA HIS A 284 -18.01 -15.17 1.41
C HIS A 284 -18.50 -16.41 0.64
N GLN A 285 -19.81 -16.59 0.56
CA GLN A 285 -20.40 -17.73 -0.13
C GLN A 285 -20.06 -17.73 -1.63
N GLU A 286 -20.10 -16.57 -2.28
CA GLU A 286 -19.67 -16.42 -3.69
C GLU A 286 -18.19 -16.78 -3.86
N GLN A 287 -17.31 -16.19 -3.04
CA GLN A 287 -15.87 -16.46 -3.08
C GLN A 287 -15.58 -17.95 -2.86
N TRP A 288 -16.27 -18.57 -1.91
CA TRP A 288 -16.13 -20.00 -1.62
C TRP A 288 -16.53 -20.87 -2.81
N GLN A 289 -17.66 -20.58 -3.47
CA GLN A 289 -18.11 -21.31 -4.65
C GLN A 289 -17.14 -21.18 -5.82
N LEU A 290 -16.60 -19.98 -6.04
CA LEU A 290 -15.59 -19.71 -7.07
C LEU A 290 -14.31 -20.53 -6.89
N LEU A 291 -13.86 -20.65 -5.63
CA LEU A 291 -12.66 -21.41 -5.27
C LEU A 291 -12.89 -22.92 -5.37
N GLN A 292 -13.95 -23.45 -4.75
CA GLN A 292 -14.22 -24.88 -4.72
C GLN A 292 -14.39 -25.51 -6.10
N ASN A 293 -14.99 -24.79 -7.05
CA ASN A 293 -15.27 -25.33 -8.37
C ASN A 293 -14.09 -25.17 -9.35
N GLY A 294 -12.95 -24.60 -8.90
CA GLY A 294 -11.83 -24.22 -9.77
C GLY A 294 -12.24 -23.23 -10.88
N THR A 295 -13.40 -22.59 -10.75
CA THR A 295 -13.97 -21.73 -11.79
C THR A 295 -13.16 -20.45 -11.90
N PHE A 296 -12.72 -19.91 -10.76
CA PHE A 296 -11.88 -18.72 -10.73
C PHE A 296 -10.56 -18.93 -11.48
N SER A 297 -9.81 -20.00 -11.16
CA SER A 297 -8.51 -20.30 -11.76
C SER A 297 -8.61 -20.55 -13.27
N ASN A 298 -9.61 -21.31 -13.70
CA ASN A 298 -9.84 -21.60 -15.11
C ASN A 298 -10.28 -20.37 -15.89
N THR A 299 -11.18 -19.56 -15.34
CA THR A 299 -11.65 -18.33 -15.97
C THR A 299 -10.52 -17.32 -16.08
N LEU A 300 -9.74 -17.12 -15.01
CA LEU A 300 -8.58 -16.24 -15.02
C LEU A 300 -7.56 -16.69 -16.07
N ALA A 301 -7.20 -17.98 -16.11
CA ALA A 301 -6.27 -18.46 -17.11
C ALA A 301 -6.80 -18.25 -18.55
N SER A 302 -8.10 -18.42 -18.77
CA SER A 302 -8.76 -18.13 -20.06
C SER A 302 -8.71 -16.63 -20.40
N ILE A 303 -8.94 -15.76 -19.42
CA ILE A 303 -8.79 -14.29 -19.53
C ILE A 303 -7.37 -13.94 -19.97
N VAL A 304 -6.36 -14.47 -19.26
CA VAL A 304 -4.96 -14.21 -19.57
C VAL A 304 -4.58 -14.70 -20.96
N ALA A 305 -5.04 -15.89 -21.34
CA ALA A 305 -4.79 -16.44 -22.67
C ALA A 305 -5.33 -15.54 -23.79
N ARG A 306 -6.37 -14.75 -23.52
CA ARG A 306 -6.93 -13.75 -24.44
C ARG A 306 -6.28 -12.37 -24.37
N MET A 307 -5.37 -12.14 -23.43
CA MET A 307 -4.66 -10.87 -23.23
C MET A 307 -3.18 -11.00 -23.62
N PRO A 308 -2.84 -10.96 -24.93
CA PRO A 308 -1.49 -11.28 -25.42
C PRO A 308 -0.39 -10.33 -24.92
N ASN A 309 -0.78 -9.18 -24.37
CA ASN A 309 0.13 -8.17 -23.84
C ASN A 309 0.10 -8.04 -22.32
N ALA A 310 -0.72 -8.82 -21.61
CA ALA A 310 -0.67 -8.93 -20.16
C ALA A 310 0.63 -9.62 -19.75
N ARG A 311 1.60 -8.83 -19.30
CA ARG A 311 2.98 -9.24 -19.03
C ARG A 311 3.40 -8.98 -17.59
N SER A 312 2.56 -8.28 -16.82
CA SER A 312 2.74 -8.05 -15.39
C SER A 312 1.69 -8.81 -14.60
N PHE A 313 2.13 -9.59 -13.63
CA PHE A 313 1.26 -10.26 -12.67
C PHE A 313 1.72 -9.89 -11.29
N ILE A 314 0.79 -9.30 -10.54
CA ILE A 314 0.99 -8.88 -9.18
C ILE A 314 -0.03 -9.65 -8.35
N PHE A 315 0.46 -10.44 -7.40
CA PHE A 315 -0.38 -11.11 -6.41
C PHE A 315 -0.12 -10.44 -5.07
N VAL A 316 -1.17 -9.89 -4.49
CA VAL A 316 -1.14 -9.30 -3.15
C VAL A 316 -2.19 -9.96 -2.29
N ASP A 317 -1.85 -10.26 -1.05
CA ASP A 317 -2.80 -10.71 -0.03
C ASP A 317 -3.41 -9.56 0.79
N GLU A 318 -2.84 -8.37 0.65
CA GLU A 318 -3.40 -7.16 1.22
C GLU A 318 -4.62 -6.72 0.41
N PHE A 319 -5.66 -6.37 1.15
CA PHE A 319 -6.68 -5.50 0.62
C PHE A 319 -6.05 -4.12 0.61
N ASP A 320 -5.64 -3.66 -0.57
CA ASP A 320 -5.28 -2.27 -0.78
C ASP A 320 -6.57 -1.51 -1.16
N PRO A 321 -7.21 -0.80 -0.22
CA PRO A 321 -8.29 0.11 -0.54
C PRO A 321 -7.85 1.20 -1.56
N ASP A 322 -6.54 1.44 -1.75
CA ASP A 322 -5.98 2.66 -2.33
C ASP A 322 -5.65 2.63 -3.82
N ALA A 323 -6.62 2.16 -4.62
CA ALA A 323 -6.85 2.85 -5.89
C ALA A 323 -7.83 4.04 -5.74
N GLY A 324 -8.16 4.45 -4.51
CA GLY A 324 -8.95 5.67 -4.23
C GLY A 324 -9.82 5.68 -2.97
N TYR A 325 -9.59 4.83 -1.96
CA TYR A 325 -10.29 4.90 -0.68
C TYR A 325 -9.47 5.69 0.33
N ASP A 326 -9.55 7.02 0.25
CA ASP A 326 -9.04 7.86 1.33
C ASP A 326 -9.68 7.43 2.67
N GLU A 327 -8.86 6.90 3.59
CA GLU A 327 -9.29 6.39 4.89
C GLU A 327 -10.06 7.48 5.68
N ASP A 328 -9.67 8.74 5.49
CA ASP A 328 -10.29 9.94 6.07
C ASP A 328 -11.75 10.10 5.56
N ILE A 329 -11.98 9.82 4.27
CA ILE A 329 -13.30 9.90 3.62
C ILE A 329 -14.17 8.70 4.00
N CYS A 330 -13.56 7.53 4.22
CA CYS A 330 -14.27 6.31 4.53
C CYS A 330 -15.08 6.41 5.83
N LEU A 331 -14.49 7.07 6.83
CA LEU A 331 -15.01 7.12 8.19
C LEU A 331 -15.75 8.43 8.52
N SER A 332 -15.63 9.45 7.67
CA SER A 332 -16.43 10.67 7.75
C SER A 332 -17.86 10.48 7.20
N SER A 333 -18.09 9.49 6.32
CA SER A 333 -19.41 9.20 5.74
C SER A 333 -19.92 7.79 6.06
N THR A 334 -21.18 7.72 6.52
CA THR A 334 -21.87 6.44 6.73
C THR A 334 -22.08 5.63 5.46
N GLU A 335 -22.16 6.29 4.30
CA GLU A 335 -22.26 5.60 3.01
C GLU A 335 -20.96 4.86 2.70
N MET A 336 -19.82 5.53 2.88
CA MET A 336 -18.51 4.94 2.64
C MET A 336 -18.22 3.84 3.66
N LEU A 337 -18.54 4.05 4.93
CA LEU A 337 -18.50 3.00 5.95
C LEU A 337 -19.31 1.76 5.52
N SER A 338 -20.51 1.95 4.97
CA SER A 338 -21.34 0.83 4.50
C SER A 338 -20.67 0.04 3.36
N ARG A 339 -19.88 0.70 2.51
CA ARG A 339 -19.09 0.06 1.45
C ARG A 339 -17.83 -0.62 2.00
N PHE A 340 -17.27 -0.10 3.09
CA PHE A 340 -16.15 -0.70 3.80
C PHE A 340 -16.53 -1.99 4.54
N MET A 341 -17.71 -2.06 5.15
CA MET A 341 -18.13 -3.24 5.92
C MET A 341 -17.93 -4.59 5.19
N PRO A 342 -18.35 -4.77 3.93
CA PRO A 342 -18.20 -6.02 3.20
C PRO A 342 -16.81 -6.26 2.56
N THR A 343 -15.81 -5.40 2.78
CA THR A 343 -14.45 -5.58 2.23
C THR A 343 -13.87 -6.93 2.67
N PRO A 344 -13.00 -7.58 1.88
CA PRO A 344 -12.32 -8.78 2.38
C PRO A 344 -11.38 -8.41 3.53
N LEU A 345 -10.94 -9.41 4.29
CA LEU A 345 -9.91 -9.25 5.29
C LEU A 345 -8.57 -9.62 4.67
N SER A 346 -7.50 -8.95 5.11
CA SER A 346 -6.16 -9.51 4.92
C SER A 346 -6.07 -10.83 5.68
N TRP A 347 -5.13 -11.67 5.28
CA TRP A 347 -4.96 -12.93 5.97
C TRP A 347 -4.50 -12.77 7.42
N GLN A 348 -3.66 -11.78 7.67
CA GLN A 348 -3.28 -11.37 9.01
C GLN A 348 -4.50 -10.95 9.85
N GLU A 349 -5.37 -10.07 9.35
CA GLU A 349 -6.57 -9.63 10.07
C GLU A 349 -7.50 -10.80 10.44
N ALA A 350 -7.61 -11.79 9.54
CA ALA A 350 -8.39 -12.98 9.77
C ALA A 350 -7.79 -13.90 10.86
N GLU A 351 -6.46 -13.90 11.02
CA GLU A 351 -5.75 -14.65 12.06
C GLU A 351 -5.78 -13.92 13.40
N ASP A 352 -5.48 -12.62 13.42
CA ASP A 352 -5.39 -11.77 14.61
C ASP A 352 -6.74 -11.67 15.34
N GLY A 353 -7.86 -11.76 14.62
CA GLY A 353 -9.20 -11.90 15.20
C GLY A 353 -9.39 -13.13 16.08
N ARG A 354 -8.40 -14.04 16.20
CA ARG A 354 -8.38 -15.17 17.14
C ARG A 354 -7.71 -14.85 18.49
N GLY A 355 -7.00 -13.72 18.61
CA GLY A 355 -5.92 -13.53 19.59
C GLY A 355 -6.29 -13.20 21.03
N GLU A 356 -7.35 -12.42 21.31
CA GLU A 356 -7.58 -11.88 22.67
C GLU A 356 -8.95 -12.20 23.27
N ALA A 357 -9.99 -12.35 22.46
CA ALA A 357 -11.36 -12.57 22.97
C ALA A 357 -11.54 -13.92 23.70
N ASP A 358 -10.64 -14.89 23.49
CA ASP A 358 -10.74 -16.21 24.12
C ASP A 358 -10.02 -16.30 25.49
N GLY A 359 -9.36 -15.21 25.95
CA GLY A 359 -8.41 -15.26 27.07
C GLY A 359 -8.88 -14.70 28.42
N ALA A 360 -9.76 -13.70 28.46
CA ALA A 360 -10.10 -13.00 29.71
C ALA A 360 -11.58 -12.59 29.88
N GLU A 361 -12.41 -12.59 28.83
CA GLU A 361 -13.85 -12.27 28.92
C GLU A 361 -14.78 -13.48 28.68
N LEU A 362 -14.25 -14.71 28.60
CA LEU A 362 -15.03 -15.95 28.49
C LEU A 362 -15.39 -16.60 29.85
N GLN A 363 -15.29 -15.87 30.97
CA GLN A 363 -15.58 -16.43 32.29
C GLN A 363 -17.05 -16.35 32.72
N CYS A 364 -17.93 -15.80 31.88
CA CYS A 364 -19.36 -16.02 31.99
C CYS A 364 -19.90 -16.67 30.72
N VAL A 365 -20.53 -17.82 30.90
CA VAL A 365 -21.24 -18.63 29.89
C VAL A 365 -20.35 -19.58 29.10
N PHE A 366 -20.07 -20.76 29.67
CA PHE A 366 -20.57 -22.06 29.18
C PHE A 366 -20.14 -23.18 30.16
N ASP A 367 -21.03 -23.57 31.07
CA ASP A 367 -21.04 -24.91 31.66
C ASP A 367 -21.83 -25.83 30.72
N LEU A 368 -21.13 -26.50 29.81
CA LEU A 368 -21.63 -27.75 29.24
C LEU A 368 -20.51 -28.79 29.35
N HIS A 369 -20.73 -29.74 30.26
CA HIS A 369 -19.83 -30.86 30.50
C HIS A 369 -19.62 -31.66 29.22
N LEU A 370 -18.39 -31.67 28.72
CA LEU A 370 -17.89 -32.74 27.84
C LEU A 370 -16.65 -33.38 28.45
N PRO A 371 -16.53 -34.72 28.45
CA PRO A 371 -15.48 -35.41 29.18
C PRO A 371 -14.13 -35.19 28.52
N ARG A 372 -13.12 -34.98 29.36
CA ARG A 372 -11.68 -34.89 29.09
C ARG A 372 -11.25 -35.59 27.79
N GLY A 373 -11.06 -34.80 26.74
CA GLY A 373 -10.30 -35.14 25.54
C GLY A 373 -9.33 -33.99 25.25
N LYS A 374 -8.04 -34.29 25.15
CA LYS A 374 -6.97 -33.32 24.89
C LYS A 374 -7.27 -32.47 23.66
N TRP A 375 -7.31 -31.14 23.81
CA TRP A 375 -7.40 -30.21 22.70
C TRP A 375 -6.07 -30.15 21.96
N PHE A 376 -6.07 -30.54 20.69
CA PHE A 376 -5.02 -30.14 19.75
C PHE A 376 -5.27 -28.68 19.34
N ARG A 377 -4.47 -27.74 19.87
CA ARG A 377 -4.35 -26.40 19.30
C ARG A 377 -3.41 -26.48 18.10
N GLY A 378 -3.97 -26.50 16.89
CA GLY A 378 -3.21 -26.46 15.65
C GLY A 378 -3.99 -25.75 14.55
N ASN A 379 -3.32 -24.85 13.84
CA ASN A 379 -3.76 -24.07 12.67
C ASN A 379 -4.26 -24.95 11.51
N THR A 380 -5.44 -25.56 11.62
CA THR A 380 -5.97 -26.43 10.55
C THR A 380 -6.55 -25.63 9.38
N ALA A 381 -7.32 -24.57 9.65
CA ALA A 381 -7.97 -23.82 8.57
C ALA A 381 -7.00 -23.14 7.58
N ALA A 382 -5.83 -22.66 8.02
CA ALA A 382 -4.83 -22.06 7.11
C ALA A 382 -4.10 -23.13 6.27
N LYS A 383 -3.89 -24.34 6.83
CA LYS A 383 -3.28 -25.45 6.09
C LYS A 383 -4.21 -26.01 5.02
N ASP A 384 -5.51 -26.09 5.32
CA ASP A 384 -6.50 -26.64 4.38
C ASP A 384 -6.66 -25.76 3.12
N HIS A 385 -6.36 -24.46 3.20
CA HIS A 385 -6.42 -23.55 2.05
C HIS A 385 -5.08 -23.39 1.31
N LYS A 386 -3.96 -23.78 1.92
CA LYS A 386 -2.63 -23.66 1.31
C LYS A 386 -2.55 -24.45 0.00
N SER A 387 -3.06 -25.68 -0.02
CA SER A 387 -3.06 -26.49 -1.25
C SER A 387 -3.82 -25.81 -2.38
N ASP A 388 -4.96 -25.19 -2.07
CA ASP A 388 -5.79 -24.50 -3.07
C ASP A 388 -5.07 -23.27 -3.63
N ILE A 389 -4.38 -22.51 -2.77
CA ILE A 389 -3.56 -21.35 -3.15
C ILE A 389 -2.36 -21.79 -3.98
N ASP A 390 -1.64 -22.83 -3.55
CA ASP A 390 -0.50 -23.38 -4.29
C ASP A 390 -0.92 -23.89 -5.66
N GLU A 391 -2.02 -24.64 -5.74
CA GLU A 391 -2.59 -25.12 -7.00
C GLU A 391 -3.00 -23.96 -7.90
N PHE A 392 -3.68 -22.95 -7.34
CA PHE A 392 -4.08 -21.76 -8.07
C PHE A 392 -2.89 -20.99 -8.64
N LEU A 393 -1.94 -20.58 -7.79
CA LEU A 393 -0.77 -19.80 -8.18
C LEU A 393 0.11 -20.62 -9.12
N GLY A 394 0.33 -21.91 -8.82
CA GLY A 394 1.05 -22.84 -9.68
C GLY A 394 0.42 -22.96 -11.07
N ALA A 395 -0.90 -23.10 -11.17
CA ALA A 395 -1.61 -23.22 -12.44
C ALA A 395 -1.52 -21.92 -13.27
N VAL A 396 -1.69 -20.76 -12.65
CA VAL A 396 -1.57 -19.46 -13.33
C VAL A 396 -0.15 -19.26 -13.84
N LEU A 397 0.84 -19.48 -12.97
CA LEU A 397 2.24 -19.27 -13.29
C LEU A 397 2.77 -20.27 -14.31
N ALA A 398 2.35 -21.54 -14.28
CA ALA A 398 2.70 -22.53 -15.29
C ALA A 398 2.18 -22.14 -16.70
N ARG A 399 0.99 -21.55 -16.79
CA ARG A 399 0.41 -21.11 -18.07
C ARG A 399 1.04 -19.81 -18.58
N CYS A 400 1.35 -18.89 -17.69
CA CYS A 400 1.76 -17.53 -18.06
C CYS A 400 3.29 -17.32 -18.06
N GLY A 401 4.04 -18.18 -17.36
CA GLY A 401 5.46 -18.00 -17.02
C GLY A 401 6.36 -17.61 -18.20
N ARG A 402 6.18 -18.28 -19.35
CA ARG A 402 6.98 -18.03 -20.57
C ARG A 402 6.78 -16.63 -21.18
N HIS A 403 5.74 -15.91 -20.77
CA HIS A 403 5.39 -14.59 -21.26
C HIS A 403 5.53 -13.48 -20.21
N LEU A 404 5.74 -13.85 -18.94
CA LEU A 404 5.90 -12.92 -17.85
C LEU A 404 7.10 -12.00 -18.08
N ARG A 405 6.88 -10.71 -17.82
CA ARG A 405 7.93 -9.69 -17.70
C ARG A 405 8.05 -9.18 -16.28
N VAL A 406 6.97 -9.13 -15.54
CA VAL A 406 6.97 -8.72 -14.14
C VAL A 406 6.24 -9.81 -13.35
N LEU A 407 6.90 -10.32 -12.33
CA LEU A 407 6.33 -11.23 -11.35
C LEU A 407 6.57 -10.62 -9.97
N GLU A 408 5.49 -10.31 -9.28
CA GLU A 408 5.51 -9.88 -7.89
C GLU A 408 4.66 -10.84 -7.06
N LEU A 409 5.32 -11.52 -6.13
CA LEU A 409 4.69 -12.39 -5.15
C LEU A 409 4.89 -11.77 -3.77
N ASN A 410 3.83 -11.17 -3.24
CA ASN A 410 3.77 -10.74 -1.86
C ASN A 410 2.82 -11.68 -1.09
N LEU A 411 3.39 -12.52 -0.22
CA LEU A 411 2.67 -13.56 0.51
C LEU A 411 2.72 -13.34 2.03
N PHE A 412 2.90 -12.10 2.48
CA PHE A 412 2.99 -11.70 3.88
C PHE A 412 1.78 -12.12 4.73
N GLY A 413 0.57 -11.85 4.26
CA GLY A 413 -0.64 -12.29 4.94
C GLY A 413 -0.76 -13.82 5.03
N PHE A 414 -0.23 -14.58 4.07
CA PHE A 414 -0.33 -16.04 4.11
C PHE A 414 0.66 -16.73 5.05
N THR A 415 1.56 -15.96 5.67
CA THR A 415 2.56 -16.54 6.55
C THR A 415 1.88 -17.15 7.77
N ILE A 416 1.89 -18.49 7.87
CA ILE A 416 1.26 -19.17 9.01
C ILE A 416 2.19 -19.03 10.21
N SER A 417 1.74 -18.32 11.25
CA SER A 417 2.44 -18.27 12.53
C SER A 417 2.68 -19.69 13.06
N SER A 418 3.93 -20.12 13.14
CA SER A 418 4.32 -21.47 13.57
C SER A 418 4.16 -21.71 15.08
N GLY A 419 3.76 -20.70 15.86
CA GLY A 419 3.42 -20.84 17.28
C GLY A 419 3.26 -19.51 18.01
N ARG A 420 2.70 -19.54 19.23
CA ARG A 420 2.60 -18.37 20.13
C ARG A 420 4.01 -17.85 20.45
N GLY A 421 4.27 -16.59 20.12
CA GLY A 421 5.46 -15.86 20.54
C GLY A 421 6.52 -15.64 19.46
N SER A 422 6.32 -16.16 18.23
CA SER A 422 7.18 -15.76 17.11
C SER A 422 6.91 -14.29 16.79
N ARG A 423 7.98 -13.50 16.62
CA ARG A 423 7.84 -12.10 16.21
C ARG A 423 7.24 -12.07 14.80
N HIS A 424 6.55 -10.98 14.47
CA HIS A 424 5.92 -10.80 13.16
C HIS A 424 6.92 -10.94 12.00
N ASP A 425 8.21 -10.67 12.24
CA ASP A 425 9.28 -10.76 11.25
C ASP A 425 9.73 -12.20 10.92
N ASP A 426 9.26 -13.21 11.67
CA ASP A 426 9.67 -14.61 11.51
C ASP A 426 8.67 -15.44 10.67
N GLN A 427 7.64 -14.78 10.14
CA GLN A 427 6.57 -15.46 9.44
C GLN A 427 6.86 -15.46 7.93
N PHE A 428 6.88 -16.66 7.33
CA PHE A 428 7.15 -16.86 5.91
C PHE A 428 6.16 -17.85 5.30
N TYR A 429 5.78 -17.63 4.03
CA TYR A 429 4.94 -18.55 3.28
C TYR A 429 5.78 -19.61 2.59
N ASP A 430 5.46 -20.89 2.78
CA ASP A 430 6.12 -21.98 2.04
C ASP A 430 5.72 -21.98 0.55
N ALA A 431 6.54 -21.31 -0.26
CA ALA A 431 6.32 -21.07 -1.69
C ALA A 431 6.89 -22.18 -2.59
N GLU A 432 7.40 -23.28 -2.01
CA GLU A 432 8.09 -24.35 -2.74
C GLU A 432 7.20 -24.94 -3.84
N GLY A 433 5.95 -25.28 -3.52
CA GLY A 433 5.01 -25.90 -4.47
C GLY A 433 4.67 -25.00 -5.66
N ILE A 434 4.66 -23.69 -5.46
CA ILE A 434 4.36 -22.68 -6.49
C ILE A 434 5.56 -22.49 -7.41
N LEU A 435 6.75 -22.31 -6.81
CA LEU A 435 7.95 -21.88 -7.53
C LEU A 435 8.71 -23.03 -8.20
N THR A 436 8.59 -24.27 -7.72
CA THR A 436 9.28 -25.44 -8.29
C THR A 436 8.96 -25.64 -9.77
N ASN A 437 7.74 -25.29 -10.19
CA ASN A 437 7.26 -25.45 -11.56
C ASN A 437 7.66 -24.28 -12.49
N LEU A 438 8.23 -23.20 -11.95
CA LEU A 438 8.60 -21.99 -12.69
C LEU A 438 10.05 -22.00 -13.21
N GLN A 439 10.44 -23.07 -13.91
CA GLN A 439 11.83 -23.23 -14.36
C GLN A 439 12.16 -22.49 -15.66
N GLU A 440 11.18 -21.90 -16.35
CA GLU A 440 11.39 -21.20 -17.62
C GLU A 440 10.71 -19.83 -17.64
N LEU A 441 11.48 -18.78 -17.32
CA LEU A 441 11.04 -17.39 -17.32
C LEU A 441 11.89 -16.53 -18.29
N PRO A 442 11.93 -16.88 -19.59
CA PRO A 442 12.88 -16.31 -20.55
C PRO A 442 12.67 -14.82 -20.83
N LYS A 443 11.49 -14.27 -20.54
CA LYS A 443 11.12 -12.88 -20.81
C LYS A 443 11.05 -12.00 -19.56
N LEU A 444 11.32 -12.57 -18.37
CA LEU A 444 11.18 -11.88 -17.11
C LEU A 444 12.19 -10.72 -17.01
N ARG A 445 11.68 -9.57 -16.55
CA ARG A 445 12.41 -8.31 -16.37
C ARG A 445 12.40 -7.84 -14.92
N SER A 446 11.31 -8.08 -14.20
CA SER A 446 11.17 -7.74 -12.79
C SER A 446 10.74 -8.98 -12.03
N LEU A 447 11.50 -9.33 -10.99
CA LEU A 447 11.14 -10.34 -10.01
C LEU A 447 11.11 -9.68 -8.63
N ARG A 448 9.98 -9.78 -7.95
CA ARG A 448 9.83 -9.38 -6.54
C ARG A 448 9.28 -10.55 -5.74
N LEU A 449 10.01 -10.95 -4.71
CA LEU A 449 9.63 -12.02 -3.80
C LEU A 449 9.60 -11.46 -2.38
N ASN A 450 8.42 -11.43 -1.78
CA ASN A 450 8.23 -10.90 -0.43
C ASN A 450 7.61 -11.96 0.49
N HIS A 451 8.21 -12.16 1.67
CA HIS A 451 7.72 -13.07 2.73
C HIS A 451 7.59 -14.53 2.32
N VAL A 452 8.59 -15.06 1.60
CA VAL A 452 8.59 -16.44 1.10
C VAL A 452 9.67 -17.30 1.75
N ASP A 453 9.30 -18.56 1.98
CA ASP A 453 10.13 -19.64 2.50
C ASP A 453 10.27 -20.72 1.43
N LEU A 454 11.49 -21.12 1.12
CA LEU A 454 11.76 -22.08 0.05
C LEU A 454 13.14 -22.74 0.23
N GLN A 455 13.40 -23.79 -0.54
CA GLN A 455 14.70 -24.47 -0.54
C GLN A 455 15.66 -23.81 -1.54
N GLU A 456 16.97 -23.87 -1.29
CA GLU A 456 17.99 -23.36 -2.21
C GLU A 456 17.78 -23.91 -3.64
N LYS A 457 17.53 -25.21 -3.77
CA LYS A 457 17.29 -25.85 -5.08
C LYS A 457 16.19 -25.15 -5.88
N THR A 458 15.12 -24.72 -5.21
CA THR A 458 13.98 -24.07 -5.84
C THR A 458 14.29 -22.62 -6.18
N LEU A 459 14.98 -21.89 -5.31
CA LEU A 459 15.45 -20.53 -5.64
C LEU A 459 16.44 -20.54 -6.79
N HIS A 460 17.40 -21.45 -6.74
CA HIS A 460 18.42 -21.65 -7.76
C HIS A 460 17.76 -22.03 -9.08
N GLY A 461 16.79 -22.95 -9.08
CA GLY A 461 16.00 -23.34 -10.25
C GLY A 461 15.26 -22.15 -10.86
N LEU A 462 14.57 -21.36 -10.02
CA LEU A 462 13.89 -20.14 -10.44
C LEU A 462 14.88 -19.15 -11.08
N CYS A 463 15.98 -18.82 -10.40
CA CYS A 463 17.00 -17.88 -10.88
C CYS A 463 17.69 -18.37 -12.17
N SER A 464 17.92 -19.68 -12.29
CA SER A 464 18.47 -20.32 -13.48
C SER A 464 17.50 -20.24 -14.67
N GLY A 465 16.20 -20.30 -14.40
CA GLY A 465 15.14 -20.16 -15.38
C GLY A 465 14.93 -18.74 -15.91
N ILE A 466 15.42 -17.72 -15.20
CA ILE A 466 15.29 -16.32 -15.62
C ILE A 466 16.13 -16.08 -16.87
N GLY A 467 15.52 -15.42 -17.86
CA GLY A 467 16.19 -15.01 -19.09
C GLY A 467 17.18 -13.86 -18.89
N ARG A 468 17.91 -13.52 -19.96
CA ARG A 468 18.88 -12.39 -20.00
C ARG A 468 18.25 -10.99 -19.95
N HIS A 469 17.02 -10.87 -19.48
CA HIS A 469 16.23 -9.64 -19.54
C HIS A 469 15.93 -9.04 -18.17
N LEU A 470 16.43 -9.67 -17.09
CA LEU A 470 16.24 -9.20 -15.73
C LEU A 470 16.87 -7.82 -15.54
N THR A 471 16.04 -6.84 -15.20
CA THR A 471 16.42 -5.46 -14.90
C THR A 471 16.13 -5.09 -13.45
N TRP A 472 15.18 -5.76 -12.80
CA TRP A 472 14.79 -5.51 -11.43
C TRP A 472 14.69 -6.82 -10.67
N LEU A 473 15.41 -6.92 -9.55
CA LEU A 473 15.29 -8.00 -8.59
C LEU A 473 15.12 -7.37 -7.21
N SER A 474 14.05 -7.75 -6.52
CA SER A 474 13.85 -7.39 -5.12
C SER A 474 13.46 -8.63 -4.34
N THR A 475 14.12 -8.84 -3.21
CA THR A 475 13.69 -9.84 -2.23
C THR A 475 13.52 -9.13 -0.90
N TYR A 476 12.38 -9.32 -0.26
CA TYR A 476 12.07 -8.76 1.04
C TYR A 476 11.59 -9.87 1.97
N ASN A 477 12.24 -10.09 3.11
CA ASN A 477 11.90 -11.17 4.03
C ASN A 477 11.83 -12.52 3.29
N VAL A 478 12.97 -12.99 2.76
CA VAL A 478 13.05 -14.30 2.10
C VAL A 478 13.92 -15.23 2.92
N ARG A 479 13.41 -16.42 3.21
CA ARG A 479 14.12 -17.45 3.98
C ARG A 479 14.45 -18.68 3.14
N LEU A 480 15.69 -19.15 3.26
CA LEU A 480 16.10 -20.46 2.77
C LEU A 480 16.02 -21.51 3.89
N ARG A 481 15.09 -22.47 3.79
CA ARG A 481 14.99 -23.56 4.78
C ARG A 481 16.21 -24.47 4.80
N SER A 482 16.86 -24.59 3.65
CA SER A 482 18.03 -25.45 3.46
C SER A 482 18.87 -24.93 2.31
N GLY A 483 20.18 -25.15 2.44
CA GLY A 483 21.17 -24.78 1.43
C GLY A 483 21.83 -23.44 1.69
N LEU A 484 22.49 -22.92 0.65
CA LEU A 484 23.37 -21.76 0.69
C LEU A 484 22.88 -20.66 -0.26
N TRP A 485 22.75 -19.44 0.25
CA TRP A 485 22.49 -18.25 -0.55
C TRP A 485 23.61 -18.01 -1.55
N ALA A 486 24.86 -18.33 -1.22
CA ALA A 486 26.02 -18.08 -2.07
C ALA A 486 25.85 -18.62 -3.50
N ASP A 487 25.27 -19.80 -3.66
CA ASP A 487 25.13 -20.46 -4.95
C ASP A 487 24.00 -19.83 -5.79
N THR A 488 22.89 -19.49 -5.15
CA THR A 488 21.80 -18.75 -5.80
C THR A 488 22.27 -17.36 -6.26
N ILE A 489 22.98 -16.63 -5.40
CA ILE A 489 23.52 -15.30 -5.69
C ILE A 489 24.52 -15.37 -6.85
N ALA A 490 25.34 -16.43 -6.94
CA ALA A 490 26.25 -16.64 -8.06
C ALA A 490 25.51 -16.81 -9.40
N VAL A 491 24.41 -17.56 -9.43
CA VAL A 491 23.55 -17.68 -10.61
C VAL A 491 22.98 -16.31 -11.01
N LEU A 492 22.43 -15.55 -10.06
CA LEU A 492 21.88 -14.22 -10.32
C LEU A 492 22.93 -13.27 -10.91
N ARG A 493 24.14 -13.27 -10.36
CA ARG A 493 25.28 -12.51 -10.90
C ARG A 493 25.56 -12.87 -12.36
N GLN A 494 25.62 -14.17 -12.67
CA GLN A 494 25.85 -14.64 -14.03
C GLN A 494 24.75 -14.15 -14.99
N LYS A 495 23.48 -14.16 -14.56
CA LYS A 495 22.35 -13.69 -15.37
C LYS A 495 22.40 -12.19 -15.63
N ILE A 496 22.73 -11.41 -14.62
CA ILE A 496 22.86 -9.95 -14.76
C ILE A 496 24.07 -9.58 -15.62
N ALA A 497 25.19 -10.29 -15.48
CA ALA A 497 26.35 -10.12 -16.34
C ALA A 497 26.01 -10.46 -17.82
N ALA A 498 25.33 -11.58 -18.06
CA ALA A 498 24.93 -12.03 -19.39
C ALA A 498 23.92 -11.10 -20.10
N THR A 499 23.19 -10.27 -19.33
CA THR A 499 22.26 -9.28 -19.89
C THR A 499 22.99 -8.22 -20.73
N GLY A 500 24.32 -8.14 -20.65
CA GLY A 500 25.16 -7.26 -21.45
C GLY A 500 24.91 -5.82 -21.06
N ALA A 501 25.81 -5.22 -20.28
CA ALA A 501 25.76 -3.79 -20.05
C ALA A 501 25.98 -3.11 -21.41
N ARG A 502 24.89 -2.78 -22.12
CA ARG A 502 24.98 -1.85 -23.26
C ARG A 502 25.45 -0.54 -22.65
N ARG A 503 26.77 -0.34 -22.66
CA ARG A 503 27.45 0.90 -22.26
C ARG A 503 26.69 2.05 -22.93
N GLY A 504 25.99 2.86 -22.15
CA GLY A 504 25.36 4.09 -22.63
C GLY A 504 23.84 4.23 -22.50
N ARG A 505 23.08 3.25 -22.00
CA ARG A 505 21.71 3.53 -21.52
C ARG A 505 21.61 3.28 -20.02
N PRO A 506 21.51 4.32 -19.19
CA PRO A 506 21.20 4.21 -17.77
C PRO A 506 19.73 3.82 -17.60
N GLY A 507 19.36 2.62 -18.06
CA GLY A 507 18.22 1.91 -17.50
C GLY A 507 18.75 1.21 -16.27
N ALA A 508 18.55 1.81 -15.09
CA ALA A 508 19.10 1.33 -13.83
C ALA A 508 18.67 -0.12 -13.61
N ARG A 509 19.63 -1.03 -13.71
CA ARG A 509 19.43 -2.36 -13.14
C ARG A 509 19.36 -2.18 -11.64
N HIS A 510 18.35 -2.76 -11.01
CA HIS A 510 18.14 -2.65 -9.58
C HIS A 510 18.14 -4.04 -8.98
N VAL A 511 18.97 -4.22 -7.96
CA VAL A 511 19.04 -5.44 -7.16
C VAL A 511 18.98 -5.00 -5.70
N SER A 512 17.95 -5.45 -5.00
CA SER A 512 17.74 -5.16 -3.59
C SER A 512 17.48 -6.46 -2.83
N PHE A 513 18.26 -6.66 -1.79
CA PHE A 513 18.08 -7.73 -0.82
C PHE A 513 17.78 -7.09 0.53
N ILE A 514 16.64 -7.44 1.12
CA ILE A 514 16.22 -6.92 2.42
C ILE A 514 15.78 -8.11 3.27
N ASN A 515 16.40 -8.25 4.46
CA ASN A 515 16.11 -9.30 5.45
C ASN A 515 16.11 -10.72 4.83
N LEU A 516 17.29 -11.16 4.40
CA LEU A 516 17.51 -12.56 4.00
C LEU A 516 17.73 -13.42 5.24
N GLN A 517 17.10 -14.59 5.29
CA GLN A 517 17.23 -15.55 6.39
C GLN A 517 17.57 -16.95 5.86
N GLY A 518 18.01 -17.83 6.72
CA GLY A 518 18.42 -19.19 6.35
C GLY A 518 19.85 -19.28 5.80
N GLY A 519 20.37 -20.50 5.72
CA GLY A 519 21.72 -20.77 5.21
C GLY A 519 22.80 -20.01 5.99
N GLU A 520 23.58 -19.17 5.29
CA GLU A 520 24.66 -18.36 5.86
C GLU A 520 24.18 -17.26 6.82
N PHE A 521 22.89 -16.89 6.79
CA PHE A 521 22.31 -15.85 7.64
C PHE A 521 21.79 -16.39 8.99
N ASP A 522 21.40 -17.66 9.07
CA ASP A 522 20.93 -18.30 10.32
C ASP A 522 22.05 -19.00 11.10
N ALA A 523 23.28 -19.00 10.57
CA ALA A 523 24.44 -19.64 11.18
C ALA A 523 25.00 -18.89 12.41
N VAL A 524 24.39 -17.76 12.81
CA VAL A 524 24.77 -17.06 14.03
C VAL A 524 24.04 -17.70 15.21
N PRO A 525 24.75 -18.38 16.14
CA PRO A 525 24.11 -18.89 17.34
C PRO A 525 23.47 -17.72 18.07
N SER A 526 22.17 -17.80 18.33
CA SER A 526 21.48 -16.86 19.21
C SER A 526 22.28 -16.75 20.50
N ILE A 527 23.05 -15.66 20.65
CA ILE A 527 23.76 -15.38 21.90
C ILE A 527 22.69 -15.39 22.97
N ALA A 528 22.84 -16.31 23.92
CA ALA A 528 21.86 -16.57 24.96
C ALA A 528 21.37 -15.23 25.51
N SER A 529 20.04 -15.05 25.43
CA SER A 529 19.27 -13.92 25.92
C SER A 529 19.93 -13.28 27.15
N THR A 530 20.54 -12.12 26.96
CA THR A 530 20.79 -11.19 28.06
C THR A 530 19.43 -10.76 28.62
N PRO A 531 19.25 -10.67 29.95
CA PRO A 531 17.96 -10.34 30.55
C PRO A 531 17.49 -8.97 30.07
N SER A 532 16.27 -8.90 29.52
CA SER A 532 15.68 -7.69 28.98
C SER A 532 15.11 -6.80 30.09
N ASP A 533 15.76 -5.67 30.36
CA ASP A 533 15.19 -4.55 31.13
C ASP A 533 15.24 -3.21 30.35
N ALA A 534 15.44 -3.24 29.02
CA ALA A 534 15.36 -2.05 28.19
C ALA A 534 14.34 -2.26 27.05
N GLY A 535 13.24 -1.50 27.13
CA GLY A 535 12.14 -1.53 26.17
C GLY A 535 12.53 -1.01 24.78
N ASP A 536 11.75 -1.49 23.80
CA ASP A 536 11.49 -0.92 22.47
C ASP A 536 12.68 -0.33 21.69
N SER A 537 13.44 -1.19 21.01
CA SER A 537 13.99 -0.86 19.67
C SER A 537 14.53 -2.11 18.96
N ALA A 538 13.66 -2.81 18.23
CA ALA A 538 14.04 -3.88 17.31
C ALA A 538 14.38 -3.39 15.89
N ILE A 539 14.65 -2.08 15.73
CA ILE A 539 15.23 -1.52 14.48
C ILE A 539 16.70 -1.99 14.28
N THR A 540 17.27 -2.71 15.25
CA THR A 540 18.72 -2.94 15.34
C THR A 540 19.27 -4.13 14.53
N ASN A 541 18.46 -5.08 14.05
CA ASN A 541 19.00 -6.17 13.21
C ASN A 541 19.09 -5.79 11.72
N CYS A 542 18.11 -5.06 11.16
CA CYS A 542 18.19 -4.59 9.76
C CYS A 542 19.36 -3.63 9.51
N GLN A 543 19.80 -2.89 10.54
CA GLN A 543 20.97 -2.02 10.43
C GLN A 543 22.31 -2.78 10.50
N ARG A 544 22.37 -3.93 11.19
CA ARG A 544 23.61 -4.69 11.38
C ARG A 544 24.12 -5.34 10.09
N ASP A 545 23.20 -5.86 9.28
CA ASP A 545 23.55 -6.60 8.05
C ASP A 545 23.51 -5.73 6.79
N ARG A 546 23.13 -4.44 6.93
CA ARG A 546 23.03 -3.51 5.79
C ARG A 546 24.31 -3.44 4.95
N PRO A 547 25.54 -3.37 5.53
CA PRO A 547 26.77 -3.38 4.73
C PRO A 547 26.93 -4.67 3.91
N LEU A 548 26.60 -5.82 4.49
CA LEU A 548 26.69 -7.13 3.82
C LEU A 548 25.66 -7.25 2.70
N LEU A 549 24.42 -6.81 2.92
CA LEU A 549 23.37 -6.82 1.90
C LEU A 549 23.70 -5.86 0.75
N GLU A 550 24.30 -4.70 1.04
CA GLU A 550 24.82 -3.77 0.04
C GLU A 550 26.00 -4.36 -0.75
N ASP A 551 26.92 -5.06 -0.09
CA ASP A 551 28.00 -5.81 -0.74
C ASP A 551 27.44 -6.93 -1.63
N LEU A 552 26.43 -7.67 -1.18
CA LEU A 552 25.75 -8.68 -1.99
C LEU A 552 25.11 -8.08 -3.25
N GLY A 553 24.41 -6.94 -3.11
CA GLY A 553 23.89 -6.20 -4.24
C GLY A 553 25.01 -5.79 -5.22
N ARG A 554 26.12 -5.27 -4.70
CA ARG A 554 27.30 -4.91 -5.51
C ARG A 554 27.93 -6.11 -6.21
N TYR A 555 28.06 -7.25 -5.53
CA TYR A 555 28.55 -8.50 -6.11
C TYR A 555 27.67 -8.98 -7.26
N VAL A 556 26.35 -9.04 -7.04
CA VAL A 556 25.37 -9.47 -8.05
C VAL A 556 25.37 -8.53 -9.26
N MET A 557 25.60 -7.24 -9.04
CA MET A 557 25.77 -6.24 -10.10
C MET A 557 27.11 -6.32 -10.84
N GLY A 558 28.06 -7.11 -10.35
CA GLY A 558 29.40 -7.26 -10.92
C GLY A 558 30.42 -6.21 -10.44
N ASN A 559 30.06 -5.41 -9.43
CA ASN A 559 30.94 -4.39 -8.85
C ASN A 559 31.89 -4.96 -7.77
N LEU A 560 31.66 -6.19 -7.32
CA LEU A 560 32.59 -6.94 -6.48
C LEU A 560 32.94 -8.28 -7.14
N GLU A 561 34.20 -8.69 -7.04
CA GLU A 561 34.71 -9.90 -7.67
C GLU A 561 34.36 -11.17 -6.88
N HIS A 562 34.46 -11.09 -5.55
CA HIS A 562 34.30 -12.22 -4.63
C HIS A 562 32.91 -12.20 -3.99
N ASN A 563 32.35 -13.39 -3.79
CA ASN A 563 31.05 -13.53 -3.14
C ASN A 563 31.25 -13.30 -1.64
N PRO A 564 30.68 -12.24 -1.04
CA PRO A 564 30.91 -11.93 0.38
C PRO A 564 30.44 -13.05 1.32
N LEU A 565 29.56 -13.95 0.87
CA LEU A 565 29.11 -15.12 1.65
C LEU A 565 30.09 -16.31 1.62
N ARG A 566 31.02 -16.37 0.66
CA ARG A 566 31.99 -17.48 0.57
C ARG A 566 33.25 -17.24 1.40
N ASP A 567 33.60 -15.97 1.60
CA ASP A 567 34.77 -15.58 2.38
C ASP A 567 34.46 -15.56 3.90
N SER A 568 33.18 -15.60 4.28
CA SER A 568 32.71 -15.69 5.67
C SER A 568 32.78 -17.13 6.21
N GLN A 569 33.97 -17.73 6.26
CA GLN A 569 34.18 -19.03 6.94
C GLN A 569 34.21 -18.92 8.48
N LYS A 570 34.03 -17.72 9.05
CA LYS A 570 33.81 -17.56 10.50
C LYS A 570 32.32 -17.29 10.72
N PRO A 571 31.64 -17.99 11.66
CA PRO A 571 30.32 -17.56 12.11
C PRO A 571 30.44 -16.09 12.52
N TRP A 572 29.52 -15.24 12.04
CA TRP A 572 29.58 -13.79 12.22
C TRP A 572 29.61 -13.42 13.71
N GLN A 573 30.81 -13.35 14.27
CA GLN A 573 31.10 -12.85 15.61
C GLN A 573 31.83 -11.52 15.40
N MET A 574 31.06 -10.43 15.26
CA MET A 574 31.63 -9.09 15.12
C MET A 574 32.30 -8.67 16.43
N SER A 575 33.64 -8.68 16.44
CA SER A 575 34.43 -7.88 17.37
C SER A 575 34.33 -6.43 16.95
N LEU A 576 33.84 -5.58 17.86
CA LEU A 576 33.94 -4.13 17.73
C LEU A 576 35.43 -3.76 17.71
N ASP A 577 35.88 -3.02 16.70
CA ASP A 577 36.98 -2.08 16.91
C ASP A 577 36.91 -0.90 15.95
N VAL A 578 37.29 0.24 16.53
CA VAL A 578 37.21 1.61 16.03
C VAL A 578 38.28 1.86 14.97
N CYS A 579 37.95 2.50 13.83
CA CYS A 579 38.79 3.56 13.26
C CYS A 579 38.18 4.38 12.12
N THR A 580 38.67 5.61 12.10
CA THR A 580 38.49 6.78 11.22
C THR A 580 38.99 6.60 9.77
N CYS A 581 38.28 7.11 8.76
CA CYS A 581 38.56 8.36 8.02
C CYS A 581 38.06 8.37 6.55
N ALA A 582 37.56 9.54 6.11
CA ALA A 582 37.60 10.17 4.78
C ALA A 582 37.19 9.40 3.50
N TYR A 583 36.05 9.78 2.91
CA TYR A 583 35.96 10.51 1.62
C TYR A 583 34.51 10.97 1.39
N GLY A 584 34.34 12.16 0.82
CA GLY A 584 33.10 12.93 0.85
C GLY A 584 32.19 12.78 -0.36
N ALA A 585 30.89 12.65 -0.06
CA ALA A 585 29.76 13.19 -0.81
C ALA A 585 28.56 13.19 0.16
N ARG A 586 27.93 14.35 0.33
CA ARG A 586 27.13 14.73 1.50
C ARG A 586 25.66 14.31 1.36
N TYR A 587 25.19 13.48 2.27
CA TYR A 587 23.85 13.59 2.87
C TYR A 587 24.08 13.74 4.39
N PRO A 588 23.46 14.72 5.07
CA PRO A 588 23.73 14.97 6.48
C PRO A 588 22.91 14.01 7.36
N CYS A 589 23.59 13.05 8.00
CA CYS A 589 23.05 12.41 9.19
C CYS A 589 23.38 13.26 10.42
N ILE A 590 22.32 13.66 11.12
CA ILE A 590 22.28 14.44 12.34
C ILE A 590 23.23 13.87 13.42
N LYS A 591 24.13 14.73 13.92
CA LYS A 591 24.87 14.51 15.18
C LYS A 591 24.13 15.23 16.30
N HIS A 592 23.76 14.53 17.36
CA HIS A 592 23.78 15.09 18.71
C HIS A 592 24.38 14.05 19.68
N LEU A 593 25.03 14.60 20.71
CA LEU A 593 25.87 13.99 21.75
C LEU A 593 25.31 12.72 22.39
#